data_AF-A0A535AH12-F1
#
_entry.id   AF-A0A535AH12-F1
#
_cell.length_a   1.000
_cell.length_b   1.000
_cell.length_c   1.000
_cell.angle_alpha   90.00
_cell.angle_beta   90.00
_cell.angle_gamma   90.00
#
_symmetry.space_group_name_H-M   'P 1'
#
loop_
_entity.id
_entity.type
_entity.pdbx_description
1 polymer ?
#
loop_
_entity_poly.entity_id
_entity_poly.type
_entity_poly.pdbx_seq_one_letter_code
_entity_poly.pdbx_strand_id
1 'polypeptide(L)' 'FAERLFSSAPVLFDRAREHLASCGCQTGCPSCVGPAYALGAEVRESVAHLLSLA' A
#
# COMPACT_ATOMS: atom_id res chain seq x y z
N PHE A 1 10.05 11.63 -15.62
CA PHE A 1 9.09 11.40 -14.52
C PHE A 1 9.58 10.31 -13.58
N ALA A 2 9.96 9.14 -14.11
CA ALA A 2 10.52 8.02 -13.33
C ALA A 2 11.69 8.41 -12.42
N GLU A 3 12.66 9.21 -12.89
CA GLU A 3 13.81 9.65 -12.09
C GLU A 3 13.40 10.39 -10.82
N ARG A 4 12.46 11.35 -10.91
CA ARG A 4 11.95 12.07 -9.74
C ARG A 4 11.20 11.16 -8.76
N LEU A 5 10.45 10.17 -9.26
CA LEU A 5 9.77 9.18 -8.43
C LEU A 5 10.78 8.29 -7.70
N PHE A 6 11.81 7.84 -8.40
CA PHE A 6 12.85 7.01 -7.82
C PHE A 6 13.57 7.73 -6.68
N SER A 7 13.98 8.99 -6.90
CA SER A 7 14.58 9.82 -5.85
C SER A 7 13.64 10.12 -4.69
N SER A 8 12.32 10.07 -4.89
CA SER A 8 11.31 10.32 -3.86
C SER A 8 10.77 9.04 -3.22
N ALA A 9 11.27 7.86 -3.60
CA ALA A 9 10.70 6.57 -3.19
C ALA A 9 10.56 6.40 -1.67
N PRO A 10 11.55 6.79 -0.83
CA PRO A 10 11.41 6.65 0.63
C PRO A 10 10.19 7.39 1.19
N VAL A 11 10.01 8.65 0.77
CA VAL A 11 8.86 9.48 1.19
C VAL A 11 7.55 8.90 0.66
N LEU A 12 7.55 8.35 -0.56
CA LEU A 12 6.36 7.71 -1.13
C LEU A 12 5.96 6.44 -0.35
N PHE A 13 6.92 5.64 0.09
CA PHE A 13 6.63 4.46 0.93
C PHE A 13 6.12 4.85 2.32
N ASP A 14 6.65 5.90 2.94
CA ASP A 14 6.10 6.46 4.18
C ASP A 14 4.63 6.84 4.02
N ARG A 15 4.30 7.57 2.94
CA ARG A 15 2.91 7.98 2.66
C ARG A 15 2.01 6.80 2.31
N ALA A 16 2.53 5.76 1.66
CA ALA A 16 1.78 4.55 1.40
C ALA A 16 1.42 3.81 2.70
N ARG A 17 2.34 3.74 3.67
CA ARG A 17 2.08 3.18 5.01
C ARG A 17 1.01 3.97 5.75
N GLU A 18 1.12 5.30 5.76
CA GLU A 18 0.12 6.19 6.38
C GLU A 18 -1.27 6.01 5.73
N HIS A 19 -1.32 5.99 4.40
CA HIS A 19 -2.55 5.80 3.64
C HIS A 19 -3.20 4.46 3.98
N LEU A 20 -2.43 3.37 3.96
CA LEU A 20 -2.91 2.04 4.30
C LEU A 20 -3.43 1.98 5.75
N ALA A 21 -2.70 2.56 6.70
CA ALA A 21 -3.10 2.62 8.10
C ALA A 21 -4.39 3.40 8.32
N SER A 22 -4.57 4.51 7.60
CA SER A 22 -5.78 5.36 7.69
C SER A 22 -7.02 4.75 7.03
N CYS A 23 -6.83 3.81 6.10
CA CYS A 23 -7.93 3.18 5.39
C CYS A 23 -8.71 2.21 6.30
N GLY A 24 -10.00 2.46 6.53
CA GLY A 24 -10.86 1.66 7.40
C GLY A 24 -11.30 0.29 6.85
N CYS A 25 -10.78 -0.17 5.71
CA CYS A 25 -11.14 -1.48 5.16
C CYS A 25 -10.40 -2.62 5.89
N GLN A 26 -11.01 -3.79 5.99
CA GLN A 26 -10.41 -4.94 6.68
C GLN A 26 -9.49 -5.78 5.76
N THR A 27 -9.92 -6.04 4.53
CA THR A 27 -9.25 -7.00 3.63
C THR A 27 -8.61 -6.35 2.40
N GLY A 28 -9.12 -5.19 1.97
CA GLY A 28 -8.62 -4.44 0.81
C GLY A 28 -9.77 -3.81 0.03
N CYS A 29 -9.59 -2.57 -0.44
CA CYS A 29 -10.59 -1.86 -1.24
C CYS A 29 -9.96 -1.13 -2.43
N PRO A 30 -10.77 -0.70 -3.43
CA PRO A 30 -10.28 0.02 -4.62
C PRO A 30 -9.50 1.31 -4.33
N SER A 31 -9.59 1.86 -3.12
CA SER A 31 -8.91 3.10 -2.73
C SER A 31 -7.54 2.91 -2.07
N CYS A 32 -7.17 1.69 -1.66
CA CYS A 32 -5.88 1.40 -1.03
C CYS A 32 -5.07 0.39 -1.83
N VAL A 33 -5.17 -0.90 -1.51
CA VAL A 33 -4.40 -2.00 -2.11
C VAL A 33 -5.13 -2.69 -3.26
N GLY A 34 -6.38 -2.31 -3.51
CA GLY A 34 -7.27 -2.96 -4.46
C GLY A 34 -8.28 -3.90 -3.78
N PRO A 35 -9.30 -4.35 -4.52
CA PRO A 35 -10.40 -5.14 -3.96
C PRO A 35 -9.99 -6.59 -3.63
N ALA A 36 -10.34 -7.05 -2.43
CA ALA A 36 -10.02 -8.39 -1.95
C ALA A 36 -10.58 -9.52 -2.84
N TYR A 37 -11.71 -9.34 -3.52
CA TYR A 37 -12.27 -10.38 -4.40
C TYR A 37 -11.38 -10.69 -5.61
N ALA A 38 -10.48 -9.78 -6.00
CA ALA A 38 -9.57 -9.96 -7.14
C ALA A 38 -8.16 -10.39 -6.70
N LEU A 39 -7.77 -10.07 -5.46
CA LEU A 39 -6.39 -10.18 -4.98
C LEU A 39 -6.22 -11.14 -3.79
N GLY A 40 -7.33 -11.60 -3.19
CA GLY A 40 -7.35 -12.41 -1.97
C GLY A 40 -7.66 -11.60 -0.71
N ALA A 41 -8.17 -12.25 0.33
CA ALA A 41 -8.55 -11.61 1.59
C ALA A 41 -7.35 -11.05 2.38
N GLU A 42 -6.18 -11.67 2.22
CA GLU A 42 -4.94 -11.33 2.91
C GLU A 42 -4.13 -10.22 2.20
N VAL A 43 -4.66 -9.63 1.13
CA VAL A 43 -3.90 -8.65 0.32
C VAL A 43 -3.48 -7.43 1.14
N ARG A 44 -4.35 -6.95 2.04
CA ARG A 44 -4.01 -5.82 2.92
C ARG A 44 -2.84 -6.14 3.83
N GLU A 45 -2.86 -7.30 4.50
CA GLU A 45 -1.79 -7.73 5.39
C GLU A 45 -0.48 -7.95 4.64
N SER A 46 -0.55 -8.63 3.48
CA SER A 46 0.61 -8.88 2.63
C SER A 46 1.28 -7.60 2.16
N VAL A 47 0.50 -6.59 1.73
CA VAL A 47 1.04 -5.28 1.33
C VAL A 47 1.59 -4.52 2.53
N ALA A 48 0.94 -4.58 3.69
CA ALA A 48 1.47 -3.96 4.91
C ALA A 48 2.84 -4.57 5.29
N HIS A 49 3.00 -5.89 5.15
CA HIS A 49 4.28 -6.55 5.35
C HIS A 49 5.33 -6.08 4.35
N LEU A 50 5.03 -6.05 3.05
CA LEU A 50 5.96 -5.56 2.03
C LEU A 50 6.41 -4.11 2.29
N LEU A 51 5.49 -3.23 2.68
CA LEU A 51 5.80 -1.84 3.01
C LEU A 51 6.64 -1.67 4.29
N SER A 52 6.70 -2.69 5.15
CA SER A 52 7.58 -2.70 6.34
C SER A 52 9.03 -3.07 6.01
N LEU A 53 9.27 -3.66 4.84
CA LEU A 53 10.60 -4.03 4.33
C LEU A 53 11.25 -2.94 3.49
N ALA A 54 10.49 -1.90 3.12
CA ALA A 54 10.90 -0.77 2.29
C ALA A 54 11.27 0.45 3.12
#